data_AF-A0A7S0CD18-F1
#
_entry.id   AF-A0A7S0CD18-F1
#
_cell.length_a   1.000
_cell.length_b   1.000
_cell.length_c   1.000
_cell.angle_alpha   90.00
_cell.angle_beta   90.00
_cell.angle_gamma   90.00
#
_symmetry.space_group_name_H-M   'P 1'
#
loop_
_entity.id
_entity.type
_entity.pdbx_description
1 polymer ?
#
loop_
_entity_poly.entity_id
_entity_poly.type
_entity_poly.pdbx_seq_one_letter_code
_entity_poly.pdbx_strand_id
1 'polypeptide(L)'
;IPITVLMNALNEHHSSPVKQWSSKSINGAADGGNGSFGVMIDVMAKKAIVITSLGFLTDSFDDVKITLYSRIGSYKQAINDESLSAWSLVSTEVATGRGSRMMTPLPDPEKTLRTQFAYPIEIAQGTTRSLYITAVDKTEMRYSSTTLEEGRVFNENSDVALLVGCGIG
;
A
#
# COMPACT_ATOMS: atom_id res chain seq x y z
N ILE A 1 9.40 5.37 -3.64
CA ILE A 1 8.43 4.37 -3.14
C ILE A 1 7.81 3.68 -4.33
N PRO A 2 7.97 2.37 -4.57
CA PRO A 2 7.27 1.60 -5.59
C PRO A 2 6.18 0.77 -4.94
N ILE A 3 5.07 1.41 -4.58
CA ILE A 3 3.87 0.70 -4.15
C ILE A 3 2.79 1.06 -5.15
N THR A 4 2.19 0.06 -5.77
CA THR A 4 0.94 0.27 -6.50
C THR A 4 -0.19 0.03 -5.52
N VAL A 5 -1.05 1.03 -5.35
CA VAL A 5 -2.26 0.90 -4.55
C VAL A 5 -3.44 0.81 -5.50
N LEU A 6 -4.15 -0.31 -5.47
CA LEU A 6 -5.39 -0.52 -6.21
C LEU A 6 -6.56 -0.22 -5.29
N MET A 7 -7.44 0.66 -5.76
CA MET A 7 -8.50 1.24 -4.96
C MET A 7 -9.80 1.28 -5.74
N ASN A 8 -10.90 1.13 -5.01
CA ASN A 8 -12.23 1.41 -5.50
C ASN A 8 -12.70 2.76 -4.93
N ALA A 9 -13.16 3.68 -5.78
CA ALA A 9 -13.72 4.98 -5.40
C ALA A 9 -15.19 5.09 -5.81
N LEU A 10 -16.02 5.72 -4.96
CA LEU A 10 -17.43 5.98 -5.26
C LEU A 10 -17.58 7.01 -6.39
N ASN A 11 -18.29 6.66 -7.46
CA ASN A 11 -18.74 7.61 -8.49
C ASN A 11 -20.17 8.06 -8.20
N GLU A 12 -20.36 9.37 -8.02
CA GLU A 12 -21.69 9.99 -7.98
C GLU A 12 -22.12 10.38 -9.39
N HIS A 13 -22.64 9.43 -10.17
CA HIS A 13 -23.34 9.77 -11.40
C HIS A 13 -24.84 10.00 -11.12
N HIS A 14 -25.27 11.24 -11.33
CA HIS A 14 -26.68 11.66 -11.34
C HIS A 14 -27.44 10.95 -12.46
N SER A 15 -27.95 9.72 -12.22
CA SER A 15 -29.12 9.12 -12.91
C SER A 15 -29.37 7.63 -12.61
N SER A 16 -28.69 7.00 -11.64
CA SER A 16 -29.02 5.62 -11.23
C SER A 16 -28.82 5.40 -9.73
N PRO A 17 -29.72 4.70 -9.02
CA PRO A 17 -29.64 4.51 -7.56
C PRO A 17 -28.58 3.48 -7.12
N VAL A 18 -27.69 3.05 -8.02
CA VAL A 18 -26.62 2.10 -7.70
C VAL A 18 -25.32 2.87 -7.51
N LYS A 19 -24.79 2.90 -6.28
CA LYS A 19 -23.43 3.38 -5.99
C LYS A 19 -22.44 2.50 -6.77
N GLN A 20 -21.94 3.01 -7.89
CA GLN A 20 -20.96 2.32 -8.71
C GLN A 20 -19.55 2.71 -8.25
N TRP A 21 -18.76 1.71 -7.89
CA TRP A 21 -17.36 1.90 -7.56
C TRP A 21 -16.51 1.82 -8.82
N SER A 22 -15.59 2.76 -9.01
CA SER A 22 -14.59 2.71 -10.08
C SER A 22 -13.25 2.23 -9.52
N SER A 23 -12.64 1.23 -10.17
CA SER A 23 -11.31 0.75 -9.82
C SER A 23 -10.24 1.65 -10.43
N LYS A 24 -9.29 2.11 -9.62
CA LYS A 24 -8.15 2.95 -10.04
C LYS A 24 -6.87 2.45 -9.38
N SER A 25 -5.73 2.70 -10.03
CA SER A 25 -4.41 2.49 -9.45
C SER A 25 -3.71 3.82 -9.21
N ILE A 26 -2.88 3.87 -8.17
CA ILE A 26 -1.88 4.90 -7.98
C ILE A 26 -0.53 4.21 -7.78
N ASN A 27 0.46 4.63 -8.57
CA ASN A 27 1.76 3.99 -8.61
C ASN A 27 2.82 4.84 -7.91
N GLY A 28 3.70 4.14 -7.21
CA GLY A 28 5.00 4.61 -6.78
C GLY A 28 6.06 4.61 -7.89
N ALA A 29 7.24 5.21 -7.65
CA ALA A 29 8.44 5.10 -8.49
C ALA A 29 9.06 3.69 -8.44
N ALA A 30 9.21 3.04 -9.60
CA ALA A 30 9.59 1.63 -9.81
C ALA A 30 11.10 1.31 -9.78
N ASP A 31 11.96 2.25 -9.39
CA ASP A 31 13.41 2.09 -9.58
C ASP A 31 14.07 1.06 -8.64
N GLY A 32 13.49 0.81 -7.46
CA GLY A 32 13.83 -0.30 -6.56
C GLY A 32 15.24 -0.27 -5.95
N GLY A 33 15.89 0.89 -5.89
CA GLY A 33 17.32 1.01 -5.59
C GLY A 33 17.78 0.66 -4.17
N ASN A 34 16.89 0.60 -3.18
CA ASN A 34 17.23 0.37 -1.77
C ASN A 34 16.54 -0.90 -1.22
N GLY A 35 17.23 -1.66 -0.36
CA GLY A 35 16.69 -2.82 0.35
C GLY A 35 16.13 -2.46 1.74
N SER A 36 15.10 -3.17 2.17
CA SER A 36 14.38 -2.96 3.44
C SER A 36 13.77 -4.26 3.96
N PHE A 37 13.43 -4.31 5.25
CA PHE A 37 12.46 -5.28 5.76
C PHE A 37 11.04 -4.83 5.47
N GLY A 38 10.78 -3.53 5.52
CA GLY A 38 9.44 -3.00 5.26
C GLY A 38 9.42 -1.54 4.83
N VAL A 39 8.22 -1.05 4.54
CA VAL A 39 7.94 0.33 4.14
C VAL A 39 6.67 0.79 4.85
N MET A 40 6.73 1.97 5.45
CA MET A 40 5.56 2.68 5.95
C MET A 40 5.20 3.81 5.00
N ILE A 41 3.92 3.95 4.66
CA ILE A 41 3.40 5.02 3.81
C ILE A 41 2.09 5.58 4.37
N ASP A 42 1.82 6.83 4.03
CA ASP A 42 0.52 7.46 4.28
C ASP A 42 -0.29 7.56 2.99
N VAL A 43 -1.59 7.27 3.12
CA VAL A 43 -2.57 7.39 2.05
C VAL A 43 -3.65 8.37 2.51
N MET A 44 -3.77 9.49 1.80
CA MET A 44 -4.76 10.52 2.10
C MET A 44 -5.93 10.43 1.11
N ALA A 45 -7.13 10.18 1.63
CA ALA A 45 -8.34 10.06 0.84
C ALA A 45 -8.96 11.43 0.53
N LYS A 46 -9.06 11.80 -0.75
CA LYS A 46 -9.80 12.98 -1.21
C LYS A 46 -11.30 12.71 -1.38
N LYS A 47 -11.65 11.44 -1.55
CA LYS A 47 -13.01 10.88 -1.50
C LYS A 47 -13.00 9.61 -0.67
N ALA A 48 -14.18 9.13 -0.25
CA ALA A 48 -14.27 7.83 0.38
C ALA A 48 -13.80 6.73 -0.60
N ILE A 49 -12.82 5.95 -0.17
CA ILE A 49 -12.17 4.91 -0.97
C ILE A 49 -12.02 3.62 -0.16
N VAL A 50 -11.82 2.53 -0.89
CA VAL A 50 -11.52 1.22 -0.33
C VAL A 50 -10.28 0.67 -1.02
N ILE A 51 -9.23 0.39 -0.27
CA ILE A 51 -8.03 -0.28 -0.77
C ILE A 51 -8.30 -1.78 -0.79
N THR A 52 -8.26 -2.35 -1.99
CA THR A 52 -8.58 -3.77 -2.20
C THR A 52 -7.34 -4.60 -2.49
N SER A 53 -6.28 -4.03 -3.03
CA SER A 53 -5.00 -4.72 -3.22
C SER A 53 -3.82 -3.75 -3.26
N LEU A 54 -2.63 -4.30 -3.10
CA LEU A 54 -1.37 -3.58 -3.15
C LEU A 54 -0.39 -4.33 -4.05
N GLY A 55 0.68 -3.67 -4.45
CA GLY A 55 1.85 -4.32 -5.01
C GLY A 55 3.11 -3.80 -4.32
N PHE A 56 4.14 -4.65 -4.27
CA PHE A 56 5.47 -4.29 -3.78
C PHE A 56 6.55 -4.74 -4.77
N LEU A 57 7.74 -4.14 -4.69
CA LEU A 57 8.92 -4.62 -5.42
C LEU A 57 9.77 -5.53 -4.55
N THR A 58 10.31 -6.57 -5.17
CA THR A 58 11.35 -7.45 -4.63
C THR A 58 12.28 -7.85 -5.78
N ASP A 59 13.56 -8.05 -5.50
CA ASP A 59 14.48 -8.63 -6.50
C ASP A 59 14.39 -10.17 -6.57
N SER A 60 13.65 -10.77 -5.65
CA SER A 60 13.49 -12.21 -5.52
C SER A 60 12.57 -12.78 -6.58
N PHE A 61 12.82 -14.04 -6.94
CA PHE A 61 11.88 -14.90 -7.67
C PHE A 61 11.26 -15.98 -6.77
N ASP A 62 11.67 -16.02 -5.50
CA ASP A 62 11.17 -16.99 -4.53
C ASP A 62 9.85 -16.52 -3.90
N ASP A 63 9.23 -17.42 -3.14
CA ASP A 63 8.15 -17.06 -2.23
C ASP A 63 8.65 -16.07 -1.16
N VAL A 64 7.90 -14.99 -0.98
CA VAL A 64 8.10 -13.96 0.03
C VAL A 64 6.84 -13.85 0.87
N LYS A 65 6.99 -14.01 2.19
CA LYS A 65 5.91 -13.81 3.16
C LYS A 65 5.82 -12.34 3.53
N ILE A 66 4.69 -11.72 3.21
CA ILE A 66 4.41 -10.30 3.48
C ILE A 66 3.31 -10.17 4.52
N THR A 67 3.52 -9.28 5.46
CA THR A 67 2.47 -8.84 6.39
C THR A 67 2.14 -7.38 6.11
N LEU A 68 0.84 -7.11 6.01
CA LEU A 68 0.27 -5.78 5.84
C LEU A 68 -0.45 -5.37 7.11
N TYR A 69 -0.06 -4.23 7.66
CA TYR A 69 -0.75 -3.55 8.74
C TYR A 69 -1.33 -2.22 8.27
N SER A 70 -2.35 -1.75 8.98
CA SER A 70 -2.90 -0.41 8.78
C SER A 70 -3.20 0.29 10.09
N ARG A 71 -3.17 1.61 10.07
CA ARG A 71 -3.52 2.46 11.22
C ARG A 71 -4.25 3.72 10.75
N ILE A 72 -5.15 4.23 11.58
CA ILE A 72 -5.82 5.51 11.35
C ILE A 72 -4.82 6.64 11.65
N GLY A 73 -4.76 7.65 10.78
CA GLY A 73 -3.81 8.75 10.88
C GLY A 73 -2.48 8.47 10.19
N SER A 74 -1.48 9.30 10.47
CA SER A 74 -0.16 9.23 9.82
C SER A 74 0.79 8.31 10.57
N TYR A 75 1.60 7.51 9.87
CA TYR A 75 2.62 6.64 10.50
C TYR A 75 3.60 7.42 11.38
N LYS A 76 3.86 8.71 11.07
CA LYS A 76 4.77 9.56 11.86
C LYS A 76 4.30 9.74 13.31
N GLN A 77 2.99 9.70 13.53
CA GLN A 77 2.42 9.75 14.88
C GLN A 77 2.66 8.45 15.66
N ALA A 78 2.98 7.33 14.98
CA ALA A 78 3.35 6.07 15.61
C ALA A 78 4.85 5.89 15.78
N ILE A 79 5.71 6.67 15.10
CA ILE A 79 7.17 6.55 15.28
C ILE A 79 7.59 6.87 16.73
N ASN A 80 6.84 7.74 17.41
CA ASN A 80 7.07 8.06 18.82
C ASN A 80 6.35 7.10 19.79
N ASP A 81 5.52 6.21 19.26
CA ASP A 81 4.71 5.24 20.00
C ASP A 81 5.18 3.85 19.56
N GLU A 82 6.29 3.37 20.16
CA GLU A 82 7.06 2.18 19.78
C GLU A 82 6.27 0.85 19.72
N SER A 83 4.95 0.87 19.88
CA SER A 83 4.14 -0.33 19.88
C SER A 83 3.48 -0.58 18.51
N LEU A 84 3.76 -1.77 17.97
CA LEU A 84 2.92 -2.40 16.93
C LEU A 84 1.44 -2.53 17.39
N SER A 85 1.14 -2.32 18.67
CA SER A 85 -0.24 -2.33 19.20
C SER A 85 -1.12 -1.21 18.63
N ALA A 86 -0.52 -0.11 18.15
CA ALA A 86 -1.24 0.94 17.43
C ALA A 86 -1.64 0.55 16.00
N TRP A 87 -1.15 -0.59 15.50
CA TRP A 87 -1.37 -1.07 14.14
C TRP A 87 -2.31 -2.27 14.13
N SER A 88 -3.27 -2.26 13.21
CA SER A 88 -4.16 -3.39 12.97
C SER A 88 -3.61 -4.25 11.84
N LEU A 89 -3.44 -5.56 12.09
CA LEU A 89 -3.12 -6.53 11.06
C LEU A 89 -4.26 -6.56 10.02
N VAL A 90 -3.93 -6.37 8.75
CA VAL A 90 -4.89 -6.43 7.63
C VAL A 90 -4.80 -7.79 6.96
N SER A 91 -3.58 -8.20 6.58
CA SER A 91 -3.35 -9.52 5.99
C SER A 91 -1.93 -10.02 6.22
N THR A 92 -1.78 -11.34 6.15
CA THR A 92 -0.50 -12.01 5.94
C THR A 92 -0.66 -12.92 4.74
N GLU A 93 0.16 -12.72 3.72
CA GLU A 93 0.08 -13.44 2.45
C GLU A 93 1.46 -13.96 2.05
N VAL A 94 1.49 -15.00 1.22
CA VAL A 94 2.69 -15.44 0.51
C VAL A 94 2.52 -15.05 -0.94
N ALA A 95 3.52 -14.36 -1.49
CA ALA A 95 3.54 -13.97 -2.89
C ALA A 95 4.84 -14.44 -3.55
N THR A 96 4.75 -14.85 -4.80
CA THR A 96 5.92 -15.20 -5.61
C THR A 96 6.57 -13.91 -6.10
N GLY A 97 7.83 -13.70 -5.74
CA GLY A 97 8.61 -12.58 -6.24
C GLY A 97 8.65 -12.59 -7.77
N ARG A 98 8.57 -11.41 -8.40
CA ARG A 98 8.60 -11.29 -9.87
C ARG A 98 9.94 -10.79 -10.40
N GLY A 99 10.95 -10.73 -9.53
CA GLY A 99 12.26 -10.21 -9.83
C GLY A 99 12.32 -8.70 -9.92
N SER A 100 13.54 -8.21 -10.15
CA SER A 100 13.87 -6.79 -10.07
C SER A 100 12.97 -5.92 -10.95
N ARG A 101 12.49 -4.81 -10.39
CA ARG A 101 11.64 -3.79 -11.05
C ARG A 101 10.28 -4.31 -11.54
N MET A 102 9.90 -5.53 -11.18
CA MET A 102 8.58 -6.08 -11.48
C MET A 102 7.71 -6.05 -10.23
N MET A 103 6.51 -5.47 -10.35
CA MET A 103 5.56 -5.36 -9.25
C MET A 103 4.99 -6.75 -8.90
N THR A 104 5.23 -7.20 -7.67
CA THR A 104 4.62 -8.40 -7.09
C THR A 104 3.26 -8.02 -6.48
N PRO A 105 2.15 -8.60 -6.97
CA PRO A 105 0.82 -8.28 -6.47
C PRO A 105 0.54 -8.89 -5.10
N LEU A 106 -0.30 -8.22 -4.33
CA LEU A 106 -0.81 -8.64 -3.03
C LEU A 106 -2.32 -8.37 -2.96
N PRO A 107 -3.18 -9.41 -2.88
CA PRO A 107 -2.83 -10.84 -2.87
C PRO A 107 -2.22 -11.32 -4.19
N ASP A 108 -1.42 -12.38 -4.12
CA ASP A 108 -0.90 -13.07 -5.30
C ASP A 108 -2.02 -13.98 -5.88
N PRO A 109 -2.51 -13.72 -7.11
CA PRO A 109 -3.57 -14.53 -7.70
C PRO A 109 -3.12 -15.97 -7.98
N GLU A 110 -1.82 -16.21 -8.19
CA GLU A 110 -1.27 -17.55 -8.43
C GLU A 110 -1.27 -18.41 -7.16
N LYS A 111 -1.19 -17.78 -5.99
CA LYS A 111 -1.16 -18.46 -4.68
C LYS A 111 -2.51 -18.50 -3.98
N THR A 112 -3.35 -17.49 -4.19
CA THR A 112 -4.54 -17.27 -3.35
C THR A 112 -5.87 -17.42 -4.09
N LEU A 113 -5.88 -17.49 -5.43
CA LEU A 113 -7.09 -17.39 -6.27
C LEU A 113 -7.93 -16.13 -6.02
N ARG A 114 -7.37 -15.12 -5.33
CA ARG A 114 -7.99 -13.83 -5.06
C ARG A 114 -7.19 -12.72 -5.70
N THR A 115 -7.88 -11.67 -6.10
CA THR A 115 -7.29 -10.43 -6.63
C THR A 115 -7.43 -9.25 -5.65
N GLN A 116 -8.04 -9.49 -4.49
CA GLN A 116 -8.30 -8.50 -3.45
C GLN A 116 -8.16 -9.10 -2.05
N PHE A 117 -7.80 -8.28 -1.08
CA PHE A 117 -7.73 -8.62 0.33
C PHE A 117 -9.08 -9.16 0.83
N ALA A 118 -9.03 -10.15 1.72
CA ALA A 118 -10.23 -10.64 2.41
C ALA A 118 -10.92 -9.53 3.21
N TYR A 119 -10.10 -8.67 3.82
CA TYR A 119 -10.53 -7.53 4.60
C TYR A 119 -9.93 -6.27 3.97
N PRO A 120 -10.67 -5.60 3.07
CA PRO A 120 -10.19 -4.40 2.43
C PRO A 120 -10.09 -3.23 3.42
N ILE A 121 -9.28 -2.22 3.09
CA ILE A 121 -9.01 -1.09 3.98
C ILE A 121 -9.85 0.10 3.57
N GLU A 122 -10.84 0.45 4.37
CA GLU A 122 -11.68 1.63 4.15
C GLU A 122 -10.98 2.90 4.63
N ILE A 123 -11.07 3.97 3.83
CA ILE A 123 -10.55 5.29 4.18
C ILE A 123 -11.65 6.31 3.90
N ALA A 124 -12.12 6.96 4.96
CA ALA A 124 -13.12 8.02 4.87
C ALA A 124 -12.55 9.24 4.16
N GLN A 125 -13.42 9.96 3.44
CA GLN A 125 -13.04 11.21 2.78
C GLN A 125 -12.41 12.20 3.77
N GLY A 126 -11.31 12.84 3.34
CA GLY A 126 -10.58 13.83 4.12
C GLY A 126 -9.70 13.24 5.22
N THR A 127 -9.63 11.91 5.35
CA THR A 127 -8.83 11.24 6.37
C THR A 127 -7.58 10.59 5.77
N THR A 128 -6.59 10.36 6.62
CA THR A 128 -5.36 9.64 6.28
C THR A 128 -5.38 8.26 6.94
N ARG A 129 -4.94 7.25 6.20
CA ARG A 129 -4.64 5.92 6.71
C ARG A 129 -3.17 5.62 6.43
N SER A 130 -2.44 5.16 7.43
CA SER A 130 -1.09 4.67 7.26
C SER A 130 -1.10 3.18 6.97
N LEU A 131 -0.21 2.74 6.09
CA LEU A 131 0.02 1.34 5.75
C LEU A 131 1.46 0.98 6.10
N TYR A 132 1.67 -0.20 6.68
CA TYR A 132 2.98 -0.77 6.92
C TYR A 132 3.04 -2.14 6.25
N ILE A 133 3.93 -2.27 5.27
CA ILE A 133 4.15 -3.50 4.52
C ILE A 133 5.53 -4.01 4.91
N THR A 134 5.62 -5.24 5.40
CA THR A 134 6.90 -5.83 5.80
C THR A 134 7.02 -7.26 5.31
N ALA A 135 8.22 -7.61 4.83
CA ALA A 135 8.64 -9.00 4.70
C ALA A 135 8.97 -9.55 6.09
N VAL A 136 8.48 -10.75 6.37
CA VAL A 136 8.63 -11.36 7.71
C VAL A 136 10.02 -11.98 7.88
N ASP A 137 10.55 -12.62 6.83
CA ASP A 137 11.71 -13.52 6.95
C ASP A 137 12.89 -13.14 6.03
N LYS A 138 12.77 -12.08 5.22
CA LYS A 138 13.76 -11.72 4.18
C LYS A 138 13.89 -10.19 4.00
N THR A 139 15.11 -9.69 3.75
CA THR A 139 15.40 -8.28 3.40
C THR A 139 15.20 -7.97 1.92
N GLU A 140 14.20 -8.60 1.30
CA GLU A 140 14.05 -8.61 -0.16
C GLU A 140 13.11 -7.51 -0.67
N MET A 141 12.47 -6.72 0.21
CA MET A 141 11.65 -5.61 -0.22
C MET A 141 12.51 -4.47 -0.76
N ARG A 142 12.13 -3.98 -1.94
CA ARG A 142 12.81 -2.87 -2.62
C ARG A 142 11.99 -1.59 -2.57
N TYR A 143 12.68 -0.48 -2.37
CA TYR A 143 12.08 0.84 -2.47
C TYR A 143 13.01 1.85 -3.16
N SER A 144 12.40 2.90 -3.71
CA SER A 144 13.10 3.99 -4.38
C SER A 144 13.14 5.20 -3.46
N SER A 145 14.30 5.84 -3.36
CA SER A 145 14.46 7.16 -2.72
C SER A 145 13.80 8.26 -3.56
N THR A 146 13.55 9.39 -2.92
CA THR A 146 13.08 10.62 -3.57
C THR A 146 13.73 11.82 -2.89
N THR A 147 13.83 12.94 -3.60
CA THR A 147 14.27 14.22 -3.03
C THR A 147 13.17 14.93 -2.25
N LEU A 148 11.93 14.43 -2.33
CA LEU A 148 10.82 14.96 -1.55
C LEU A 148 10.93 14.51 -0.09
N GLU A 149 10.57 15.42 0.82
CA GLU A 149 10.48 15.11 2.25
C GLU A 149 9.34 14.13 2.54
N GLU A 150 9.51 13.32 3.59
CA GLU A 150 8.45 12.46 4.11
C GLU A 150 7.17 13.23 4.44
N GLY A 151 6.01 12.66 4.09
CA GLY A 151 4.68 13.26 4.26
C GLY A 151 4.27 14.21 3.13
N ARG A 152 5.17 14.55 2.20
CA ARG A 152 4.79 15.29 0.99
C ARG A 152 4.05 14.37 0.02
N VAL A 153 3.15 14.94 -0.79
CA VAL A 153 2.48 14.18 -1.86
C VAL A 153 3.54 13.70 -2.86
N PHE A 154 3.65 12.39 -3.01
CA PHE A 154 4.51 11.74 -3.99
C PHE A 154 3.79 11.60 -5.34
N ASN A 155 2.54 11.15 -5.28
CA ASN A 155 1.67 11.01 -6.44
C ASN A 155 0.21 11.18 -5.98
N GLU A 156 -0.69 11.59 -6.88
CA GLU A 156 -2.12 11.73 -6.55
C GLU A 156 -3.03 11.66 -7.78
N ASN A 157 -4.31 11.41 -7.53
CA ASN A 157 -5.39 11.57 -8.51
C ASN A 157 -6.56 12.35 -7.88
N SER A 158 -7.75 12.30 -8.50
CA SER A 158 -8.94 12.99 -8.00
C SER A 158 -9.50 12.44 -6.68
N ASP A 159 -9.11 11.23 -6.29
CA ASP A 159 -9.73 10.47 -5.21
C ASP A 159 -8.76 10.19 -4.05
N VAL A 160 -7.45 10.14 -4.33
CA VAL A 160 -6.42 9.82 -3.33
C VAL A 160 -5.11 10.54 -3.60
N ALA A 161 -4.33 10.78 -2.55
CA ALA A 161 -2.92 11.12 -2.61
C ALA A 161 -2.08 10.07 -1.86
N LEU A 162 -1.00 9.63 -2.50
CA LEU A 162 0.04 8.80 -1.90
C LEU A 162 1.16 9.71 -1.41
N LEU A 163 1.48 9.65 -0.13
CA LEU A 163 2.50 10.51 0.48
C LEU A 163 3.84 9.78 0.54
N VAL A 164 4.93 10.55 0.56
CA VAL A 164 6.27 10.02 0.77
C VAL A 164 6.33 9.39 2.16
N GLY A 165 6.64 8.11 2.25
CA GLY A 165 6.89 7.38 3.49
C GLY A 165 8.37 7.04 3.68
N CYS A 166 8.64 6.10 4.59
CA CYS A 166 9.99 5.69 4.97
C CYS A 166 10.19 4.17 4.82
N GLY A 167 11.45 3.76 4.63
CA GLY A 167 11.88 2.37 4.71
C GLY A 167 12.23 2.00 6.16
N ILE A 168 11.92 0.76 6.54
CA ILE A 168 12.29 0.14 7.82
C ILE A 168 13.37 -0.90 7.55
N GLY A 169 14.59 -0.61 8.01
CA GLY A 169 15.78 -1.46 7.90
C GLY A 169 16.09 -2.25 9.16
#